data_AF-A0A8H4Z157-F1
#
_entry.id   AF-A0A8H4Z157-F1
#
_cell.length_a   1.000
_cell.length_b   1.000
_cell.length_c   1.000
_cell.angle_alpha   90.00
_cell.angle_beta   90.00
_cell.angle_gamma   90.00
#
_symmetry.space_group_name_H-M   'P 1'
#
loop_
_entity.id
_entity.type
_entity.pdbx_description
1 polymer ?
#
loop_
_entity_poly.entity_id
_entity_poly.type
_entity_poly.pdbx_seq_one_letter_code
_entity_poly.pdbx_strand_id
1 'polypeptide(L)'
;MAGFSQGHQRALLPAAELPLAPTPRIVLPRYPRAGVTTACETCRKRKTRCSGNRPRCKGCIRAGSDCSYAPMNKDHELRQRYEHLQTEKMEYKRLVDLLRLRDHKEANAILDMLRQNTSVHEVLRQVEHGDMLCELSLVSEDNYNIEHLTVIVKAAEAKRSPLILLLFPSTLRQLPTLAWAASAAIKSATVPLSLHLDHAQDVSQIEEIVRTLPFDSIMVDMSHYDHEENLAKTAALTKSCHERGIAIEAESGRINGGEDGIADTGDLEALFTTPKEVEDFLKAGIDILAPSVGNIHGDYGPKGPELDLARLSSIDQQVRGRAAMALHGTNDFTAEIMQDCIKAGAVKLNVNKLLLEVWHVHLKDNAHKPLMQRGDEGIEILQAEVERWIEICGSAGKA
;
A
#
# COMPACT_ATOMS: atom_id res chain seq x y z
N MET A 1 4.73 2.90 -38.11
CA MET A 1 5.67 1.82 -37.71
C MET A 1 7.06 2.41 -37.66
N ALA A 2 7.72 2.37 -36.50
CA ALA A 2 9.15 2.62 -36.35
C ALA A 2 9.59 1.77 -35.15
N GLY A 3 10.34 0.70 -35.40
CA GLY A 3 10.80 -0.19 -34.34
C GLY A 3 12.10 0.34 -33.75
N PHE A 4 12.18 0.47 -32.43
CA PHE A 4 13.45 0.70 -31.75
C PHE A 4 14.38 -0.49 -32.03
N SER A 5 15.60 -0.20 -32.48
CA SER A 5 16.61 -1.22 -32.74
C SER A 5 17.12 -1.79 -31.41
N GLN A 6 17.12 -3.11 -31.28
CA GLN A 6 17.67 -3.78 -30.09
C GLN A 6 19.18 -3.51 -30.02
N GLY A 7 19.62 -2.82 -28.97
CA GLY A 7 21.03 -2.53 -28.73
C GLY A 7 21.83 -3.83 -28.54
N HIS A 8 22.78 -4.10 -29.45
CA HIS A 8 23.64 -5.28 -29.36
C HIS A 8 24.65 -5.15 -28.23
N GLN A 9 24.31 -5.62 -27.03
CA GLN A 9 25.30 -5.89 -25.98
C GLN A 9 26.28 -6.96 -26.48
N ARG A 10 27.53 -6.57 -26.75
CA ARG A 10 28.57 -7.48 -27.21
C ARG A 10 29.23 -8.18 -26.02
N ALA A 11 28.70 -9.34 -25.64
CA ALA A 11 29.26 -10.16 -24.58
C ALA A 11 30.73 -10.52 -24.86
N LEU A 12 31.60 -10.28 -23.88
CA LEU A 12 32.96 -10.83 -23.85
C LEU A 12 32.88 -12.23 -23.24
N LEU A 13 32.84 -13.24 -24.11
CA LEU A 13 32.66 -14.64 -23.71
C LEU A 13 33.98 -15.29 -23.28
N PRO A 14 34.03 -15.97 -22.12
CA PRO A 14 34.95 -17.07 -21.89
C PRO A 14 34.68 -18.21 -22.89
N ALA A 15 35.67 -19.09 -23.12
CA ALA A 15 35.47 -20.30 -23.93
C ALA A 15 34.44 -21.25 -23.27
N ALA A 16 33.64 -21.96 -24.06
CA ALA A 16 32.41 -22.61 -23.60
C ALA A 16 32.19 -24.01 -24.20
N GLU A 17 31.44 -24.89 -23.50
CA GLU A 17 30.74 -26.03 -24.12
C GLU A 17 29.53 -26.57 -23.29
N LEU A 18 28.33 -26.14 -23.71
CA LEU A 18 27.01 -26.84 -23.88
C LEU A 18 26.23 -27.64 -22.75
N PRO A 19 24.86 -27.75 -22.85
CA PRO A 19 23.92 -28.30 -21.83
C PRO A 19 23.02 -29.48 -22.38
N LEU A 20 21.80 -29.89 -21.95
CA LEU A 20 20.70 -29.48 -21.01
C LEU A 20 19.68 -30.66 -20.81
N ALA A 21 18.95 -30.79 -19.68
CA ALA A 21 17.74 -31.67 -19.55
C ALA A 21 16.75 -31.24 -18.39
N PRO A 22 15.43 -31.61 -18.39
CA PRO A 22 14.37 -30.73 -17.82
C PRO A 22 13.15 -31.36 -17.03
N THR A 23 12.16 -30.50 -16.72
CA THR A 23 10.70 -30.71 -16.38
C THR A 23 10.31 -31.36 -15.01
N PRO A 24 9.03 -31.25 -14.49
CA PRO A 24 7.74 -30.78 -15.08
C PRO A 24 6.87 -29.79 -14.22
N ARG A 25 5.57 -29.61 -14.59
CA ARG A 25 4.51 -28.78 -13.93
C ARG A 25 3.28 -29.62 -13.50
N ILE A 26 2.42 -29.08 -12.62
CA ILE A 26 1.14 -29.69 -12.14
C ILE A 26 -0.02 -28.65 -12.16
N VAL A 27 -1.29 -29.07 -12.30
CA VAL A 27 -2.53 -28.25 -12.36
C VAL A 27 -3.72 -28.97 -11.69
N LEU A 28 -4.66 -28.26 -11.02
CA LEU A 28 -5.91 -28.80 -10.42
C LEU A 28 -7.14 -27.84 -10.52
N PRO A 29 -8.40 -28.29 -10.27
CA PRO A 29 -9.64 -27.68 -10.85
C PRO A 29 -10.56 -26.85 -9.90
N ARG A 30 -11.71 -26.38 -10.43
CA ARG A 30 -12.72 -25.48 -9.79
C ARG A 30 -14.03 -26.18 -9.37
N TYR A 31 -14.79 -25.58 -8.44
CA TYR A 31 -16.15 -25.99 -8.01
C TYR A 31 -17.15 -24.79 -7.85
N PRO A 32 -18.49 -25.01 -7.92
CA PRO A 32 -19.53 -23.95 -7.80
C PRO A 32 -20.50 -24.10 -6.59
N ARG A 33 -21.29 -23.03 -6.27
CA ARG A 33 -22.64 -22.94 -5.60
C ARG A 33 -22.79 -21.57 -4.88
N ALA A 34 -23.90 -21.12 -4.27
CA ALA A 34 -25.18 -21.73 -3.84
C ALA A 34 -26.41 -20.78 -3.99
N GLY A 35 -27.60 -21.20 -3.54
CA GLY A 35 -28.87 -20.43 -3.62
C GLY A 35 -29.46 -20.02 -2.26
N VAL A 36 -30.42 -19.09 -2.26
CA VAL A 36 -30.93 -18.40 -1.04
C VAL A 36 -32.31 -18.91 -0.58
N THR A 37 -32.53 -18.94 0.74
CA THR A 37 -33.59 -19.71 1.42
C THR A 37 -34.88 -18.94 1.78
N THR A 38 -34.82 -17.65 2.16
CA THR A 38 -36.00 -16.94 2.74
C THR A 38 -36.38 -15.65 2.01
N ALA A 39 -37.58 -15.64 1.44
CA ALA A 39 -38.17 -14.52 0.71
C ALA A 39 -38.75 -13.39 1.59
N CYS A 40 -38.84 -12.16 1.07
CA CYS A 40 -39.54 -11.05 1.72
C CYS A 40 -41.07 -11.22 1.63
N GLU A 41 -41.81 -10.52 2.48
CA GLU A 41 -43.26 -10.66 2.57
C GLU A 41 -43.97 -10.22 1.28
N THR A 42 -43.52 -9.13 0.64
CA THR A 42 -44.09 -8.65 -0.63
C THR A 42 -43.74 -9.56 -1.81
N CYS A 43 -42.47 -10.00 -1.91
CA CYS A 43 -42.02 -11.01 -2.89
C CYS A 43 -42.84 -12.33 -2.72
N ARG A 44 -43.12 -12.74 -1.46
CA ARG A 44 -43.89 -13.94 -1.09
C ARG A 44 -45.39 -13.80 -1.39
N LYS A 45 -46.03 -12.68 -1.03
CA LYS A 45 -47.44 -12.35 -1.34
C LYS A 45 -47.70 -12.28 -2.85
N ARG A 46 -46.74 -11.75 -3.63
CA ARG A 46 -46.80 -11.69 -5.10
C ARG A 46 -46.42 -13.00 -5.81
N LYS A 47 -46.03 -14.05 -5.08
CA LYS A 47 -45.55 -15.35 -5.61
C LYS A 47 -44.38 -15.22 -6.61
N THR A 48 -43.53 -14.19 -6.49
CA THR A 48 -42.40 -13.95 -7.41
C THR A 48 -41.05 -14.34 -6.78
N ARG A 49 -40.05 -14.65 -7.63
CA ARG A 49 -38.73 -15.13 -7.19
C ARG A 49 -37.97 -14.05 -6.43
N CYS A 50 -37.92 -14.19 -5.11
CA CYS A 50 -37.13 -13.33 -4.24
C CYS A 50 -35.63 -13.61 -4.41
N SER A 51 -34.81 -12.56 -4.50
CA SER A 51 -33.35 -12.67 -4.47
C SER A 51 -32.77 -12.78 -3.05
N GLY A 52 -33.60 -12.61 -2.01
CA GLY A 52 -33.23 -12.69 -0.59
C GLY A 52 -32.53 -11.45 -0.01
N ASN A 53 -32.02 -10.54 -0.85
CA ASN A 53 -31.38 -9.28 -0.42
C ASN A 53 -32.19 -8.55 0.65
N ARG A 54 -31.52 -8.19 1.75
CA ARG A 54 -31.97 -7.20 2.73
C ARG A 54 -31.34 -5.84 2.35
N PRO A 55 -31.97 -4.69 2.65
CA PRO A 55 -33.30 -4.55 3.24
C PRO A 55 -34.46 -4.77 2.25
N ARG A 56 -34.24 -4.78 0.92
CA ARG A 56 -35.30 -4.98 -0.09
C ARG A 56 -34.92 -6.03 -1.15
N CYS A 57 -35.83 -6.95 -1.50
CA CYS A 57 -35.59 -7.95 -2.57
C CYS A 57 -35.51 -7.28 -3.95
N LYS A 58 -34.59 -7.72 -4.85
CA LYS A 58 -34.42 -7.14 -6.20
C LYS A 58 -35.72 -7.10 -7.01
N GLY A 59 -36.64 -8.06 -6.78
CA GLY A 59 -37.97 -8.09 -7.39
C GLY A 59 -38.90 -6.95 -6.93
N CYS A 60 -38.91 -6.60 -5.65
CA CYS A 60 -39.77 -5.52 -5.13
C CYS A 60 -39.22 -4.13 -5.38
N ILE A 61 -37.89 -3.98 -5.54
CA ILE A 61 -37.27 -2.74 -6.04
C ILE A 61 -37.78 -2.45 -7.45
N ARG A 62 -37.65 -3.40 -8.39
CA ARG A 62 -38.15 -3.25 -9.77
C ARG A 62 -39.66 -3.00 -9.84
N ALA A 63 -40.44 -3.66 -8.99
CA ALA A 63 -41.91 -3.62 -9.04
C ALA A 63 -42.54 -2.45 -8.24
N GLY A 64 -41.76 -1.38 -7.99
CA GLY A 64 -42.21 -0.14 -7.33
C GLY A 64 -42.77 -0.32 -5.92
N SER A 65 -42.55 -1.48 -5.30
CA SER A 65 -43.39 -1.96 -4.21
C SER A 65 -42.65 -1.99 -2.88
N ASP A 66 -43.33 -1.54 -1.83
CA ASP A 66 -42.77 -1.58 -0.49
C ASP A 66 -42.47 -3.02 -0.05
N CYS A 67 -41.41 -3.19 0.73
CA CYS A 67 -40.68 -4.45 0.81
C CYS A 67 -40.29 -4.77 2.26
N SER A 68 -41.30 -5.17 3.05
CA SER A 68 -41.10 -5.59 4.42
C SER A 68 -40.37 -6.93 4.53
N TYR A 69 -39.49 -6.96 5.53
CA TYR A 69 -39.15 -8.13 6.31
C TYR A 69 -39.54 -7.81 7.75
N ALA A 70 -40.04 -8.78 8.51
CA ALA A 70 -40.41 -8.57 9.91
C ALA A 70 -39.24 -7.93 10.71
N PRO A 71 -39.53 -6.99 11.63
CA PRO A 71 -38.49 -6.25 12.34
C PRO A 71 -37.62 -7.18 13.18
N MET A 72 -36.36 -6.82 13.35
CA MET A 72 -35.51 -7.49 14.35
C MET A 72 -35.94 -7.00 15.74
N ASN A 73 -36.12 -7.92 16.69
CA ASN A 73 -36.47 -7.60 18.09
C ASN A 73 -35.29 -6.91 18.81
N LYS A 74 -35.29 -6.95 20.15
CA LYS A 74 -34.07 -6.92 20.99
C LYS A 74 -32.94 -7.78 20.43
N ASP A 75 -33.27 -8.83 19.66
CA ASP A 75 -32.38 -9.62 18.81
C ASP A 75 -31.41 -8.79 17.92
N HIS A 76 -31.69 -7.53 17.57
CA HIS A 76 -30.77 -6.69 16.78
C HIS A 76 -29.61 -6.14 17.61
N GLU A 77 -29.91 -5.60 18.78
CA GLU A 77 -28.94 -5.07 19.74
C GLU A 77 -28.13 -6.25 20.33
N LEU A 78 -28.82 -7.35 20.63
CA LEU A 78 -28.20 -8.65 20.91
C LEU A 78 -27.37 -9.16 19.72
N ARG A 79 -27.74 -8.87 18.47
CA ARG A 79 -26.92 -9.24 17.28
C ARG A 79 -25.65 -8.44 17.20
N GLN A 80 -25.70 -7.11 17.25
CA GLN A 80 -24.50 -6.28 17.21
C GLN A 80 -23.55 -6.63 18.36
N ARG A 81 -24.10 -6.89 19.56
CA ARG A 81 -23.32 -7.38 20.71
C ARG A 81 -22.80 -8.80 20.51
N TYR A 82 -23.57 -9.72 19.91
CA TYR A 82 -23.13 -11.09 19.59
C TYR A 82 -22.07 -11.13 18.49
N GLU A 83 -22.18 -10.25 17.49
CA GLU A 83 -21.25 -10.07 16.38
C GLU A 83 -19.93 -9.48 16.88
N HIS A 84 -19.98 -8.43 17.72
CA HIS A 84 -18.82 -7.92 18.45
C HIS A 84 -18.16 -9.03 19.31
N LEU A 85 -18.94 -9.77 20.10
CA LEU A 85 -18.47 -10.93 20.87
C LEU A 85 -17.99 -12.12 20.00
N GLN A 86 -18.38 -12.20 18.71
CA GLN A 86 -17.79 -13.19 17.78
C GLN A 86 -16.47 -12.69 17.19
N THR A 87 -16.34 -11.38 16.91
CA THR A 87 -15.08 -10.75 16.50
C THR A 87 -14.05 -10.88 17.62
N GLU A 88 -14.36 -10.42 18.83
CA GLU A 88 -13.48 -10.51 20.01
C GLU A 88 -13.06 -11.97 20.27
N LYS A 89 -14.00 -12.91 20.22
CA LYS A 89 -13.72 -14.36 20.34
C LYS A 89 -12.90 -14.93 19.17
N MET A 90 -12.98 -14.36 17.98
CA MET A 90 -12.13 -14.73 16.84
C MET A 90 -10.71 -14.18 17.02
N GLU A 91 -10.59 -12.97 17.57
CA GLU A 91 -9.32 -12.35 17.94
C GLU A 91 -8.61 -13.17 19.03
N TYR A 92 -9.26 -13.44 20.17
CA TYR A 92 -8.70 -14.33 21.20
C TYR A 92 -8.30 -15.72 20.67
N LYS A 93 -9.03 -16.25 19.67
CA LYS A 93 -8.65 -17.50 18.99
C LYS A 93 -7.39 -17.34 18.14
N ARG A 94 -7.34 -16.33 17.26
CA ARG A 94 -6.16 -16.02 16.44
C ARG A 94 -4.92 -15.85 17.29
N LEU A 95 -5.05 -15.13 18.42
CA LEU A 95 -3.96 -14.93 19.39
C LEU A 95 -3.48 -16.26 19.97
N VAL A 96 -4.39 -17.14 20.40
CA VAL A 96 -4.05 -18.47 20.93
C VAL A 96 -3.42 -19.36 19.86
N ASP A 97 -3.87 -19.28 18.61
CA ASP A 97 -3.33 -20.09 17.51
C ASP A 97 -1.96 -19.54 17.03
N LEU A 98 -1.75 -18.22 17.02
CA LEU A 98 -0.42 -17.60 16.85
C LEU A 98 0.57 -18.06 17.94
N LEU A 99 0.17 -18.00 19.21
CA LEU A 99 0.97 -18.47 20.36
C LEU A 99 1.27 -19.99 20.34
N ARG A 100 0.61 -20.77 19.46
CA ARG A 100 0.85 -22.21 19.26
C ARG A 100 1.68 -22.54 18.03
N LEU A 101 1.64 -21.68 17.00
CA LEU A 101 2.26 -21.91 15.69
C LEU A 101 3.62 -21.21 15.55
N ARG A 102 3.84 -20.16 16.33
CA ARG A 102 5.08 -19.38 16.41
C ARG A 102 6.11 -20.05 17.33
N ASP A 103 7.39 -19.68 17.17
CA ASP A 103 8.47 -20.21 18.01
C ASP A 103 8.44 -19.64 19.44
N HIS A 104 9.27 -20.19 20.33
CA HIS A 104 9.27 -19.80 21.75
C HIS A 104 9.72 -18.34 22.00
N LYS A 105 10.56 -17.76 21.11
CA LYS A 105 11.01 -16.37 21.17
C LYS A 105 9.91 -15.43 20.67
N GLU A 106 9.30 -15.75 19.52
CA GLU A 106 8.14 -15.03 18.97
C GLU A 106 6.97 -15.04 19.96
N ALA A 107 6.59 -16.21 20.47
CA ALA A 107 5.47 -16.35 21.41
C ALA A 107 5.70 -15.60 22.73
N ASN A 108 6.94 -15.54 23.23
CA ASN A 108 7.27 -14.71 24.40
C ASN A 108 7.07 -13.22 24.10
N ALA A 109 7.49 -12.71 22.93
CA ALA A 109 7.28 -11.31 22.57
C ALA A 109 5.79 -10.95 22.50
N ILE A 110 4.95 -11.85 21.96
CA ILE A 110 3.48 -11.70 21.94
C ILE A 110 2.92 -11.62 23.38
N LEU A 111 3.41 -12.47 24.29
CA LEU A 111 3.02 -12.43 25.71
C LEU A 111 3.48 -11.15 26.43
N ASP A 112 4.65 -10.61 26.07
CA ASP A 112 5.18 -9.38 26.66
C ASP A 112 4.49 -8.11 26.13
N MET A 113 3.97 -8.10 24.90
CA MET A 113 3.07 -7.04 24.42
C MET A 113 1.75 -7.04 25.21
N LEU A 114 1.11 -8.21 25.41
CA LEU A 114 -0.10 -8.32 26.24
C LEU A 114 0.11 -7.86 27.69
N ARG A 115 1.31 -8.08 28.25
CA ARG A 115 1.67 -7.63 29.61
C ARG A 115 1.82 -6.10 29.75
N GLN A 116 1.98 -5.38 28.65
CA GLN A 116 2.10 -3.92 28.63
C GLN A 116 0.73 -3.19 28.64
N ASN A 117 -0.37 -3.93 28.81
CA ASN A 117 -1.77 -3.48 28.72
C ASN A 117 -2.25 -3.17 27.29
N THR A 118 -1.50 -3.58 26.26
CA THR A 118 -1.94 -3.54 24.86
C THR A 118 -3.16 -4.44 24.65
N SER A 119 -4.16 -3.97 23.91
CA SER A 119 -5.39 -4.74 23.66
C SER A 119 -5.11 -5.95 22.77
N VAL A 120 -5.92 -7.02 22.86
CA VAL A 120 -5.74 -8.21 22.00
C VAL A 120 -5.90 -7.88 20.52
N HIS A 121 -6.83 -6.99 20.17
CA HIS A 121 -6.97 -6.45 18.82
C HIS A 121 -5.66 -5.78 18.34
N GLU A 122 -5.03 -4.97 19.19
CA GLU A 122 -3.80 -4.28 18.85
C GLU A 122 -2.56 -5.17 18.85
N VAL A 123 -2.48 -6.18 19.73
CA VAL A 123 -1.43 -7.21 19.65
C VAL A 123 -1.58 -8.04 18.38
N LEU A 124 -2.80 -8.35 17.94
CA LEU A 124 -3.02 -8.97 16.63
C LEU A 124 -2.63 -8.03 15.50
N ARG A 125 -2.99 -6.74 15.55
CA ARG A 125 -2.54 -5.74 14.58
C ARG A 125 -1.01 -5.71 14.48
N GLN A 126 -0.31 -5.72 15.62
CA GLN A 126 1.16 -5.74 15.72
C GLN A 126 1.83 -7.11 15.44
N VAL A 127 1.07 -8.14 15.04
CA VAL A 127 1.59 -9.49 14.71
C VAL A 127 1.12 -9.98 13.33
N GLU A 128 -0.09 -9.62 12.91
CA GLU A 128 -0.61 -9.80 11.55
C GLU A 128 -0.10 -8.70 10.60
N HIS A 129 0.08 -7.47 11.12
CA HIS A 129 0.88 -6.38 10.51
C HIS A 129 2.13 -6.12 11.36
N GLY A 130 2.72 -7.19 11.94
CA GLY A 130 3.99 -7.11 12.66
C GLY A 130 5.16 -6.70 11.77
N ASP A 131 5.03 -7.02 10.48
CA ASP A 131 5.71 -6.39 9.36
C ASP A 131 5.20 -4.93 9.23
N MET A 132 5.64 -4.05 10.14
CA MET A 132 5.44 -2.61 9.97
C MET A 132 6.29 -2.15 8.78
N LEU A 133 5.66 -2.08 7.61
CA LEU A 133 6.21 -1.53 6.37
C LEU A 133 6.33 -0.01 6.49
N CYS A 134 7.31 0.45 7.26
CA CYS A 134 7.74 1.83 7.16
C CYS A 134 8.50 1.98 5.84
N GLU A 135 7.74 2.10 4.76
CA GLU A 135 8.27 2.35 3.44
C GLU A 135 9.05 3.67 3.49
N LEU A 136 10.31 3.64 3.08
CA LEU A 136 11.09 4.85 2.91
C LEU A 136 11.28 5.02 1.41
N SER A 137 10.30 5.68 0.81
CA SER A 137 10.47 6.33 -0.47
C SER A 137 11.69 7.26 -0.39
N LEU A 138 12.40 7.43 -1.51
CA LEU A 138 13.41 8.46 -1.69
C LEU A 138 13.18 8.99 -3.10
N VAL A 139 12.37 10.04 -3.31
CA VAL A 139 11.84 10.32 -4.65
C VAL A 139 11.82 11.83 -5.02
N SER A 140 12.99 12.41 -5.31
CA SER A 140 13.06 13.66 -6.07
C SER A 140 13.29 13.38 -7.55
N GLU A 141 12.81 14.27 -8.43
CA GLU A 141 13.09 14.18 -9.87
C GLU A 141 14.55 14.57 -10.20
N ASP A 142 15.24 15.20 -9.25
CA ASP A 142 16.39 16.05 -9.54
C ASP A 142 17.76 15.43 -9.25
N ASN A 143 17.85 14.18 -8.77
CA ASN A 143 18.93 13.20 -9.05
C ASN A 143 18.73 11.88 -8.27
N TYR A 144 18.29 10.82 -8.97
CA TYR A 144 18.51 9.45 -8.51
C TYR A 144 19.85 8.90 -8.98
N ASN A 145 20.61 8.34 -8.06
CA ASN A 145 21.88 7.66 -8.32
C ASN A 145 21.93 6.27 -7.64
N ILE A 146 23.01 5.52 -7.87
CA ILE A 146 23.16 4.17 -7.29
C ILE A 146 23.46 4.27 -5.78
N GLU A 147 23.97 5.42 -5.35
CA GLU A 147 24.24 5.79 -3.97
C GLU A 147 22.95 5.78 -3.13
N HIS A 148 21.82 6.32 -3.60
CA HIS A 148 20.52 6.22 -2.92
C HIS A 148 20.04 4.78 -2.75
N LEU A 149 20.14 3.95 -3.80
CA LEU A 149 19.80 2.52 -3.72
C LEU A 149 20.65 1.81 -2.66
N THR A 150 21.95 2.16 -2.61
CA THR A 150 22.92 1.62 -1.65
C THR A 150 22.59 2.04 -0.22
N VAL A 151 22.13 3.28 -0.01
CA VAL A 151 21.72 3.80 1.30
C VAL A 151 20.48 3.08 1.83
N ILE A 152 19.44 2.89 1.01
CA ILE A 152 18.22 2.18 1.40
C ILE A 152 18.56 0.77 1.90
N VAL A 153 19.34 0.00 1.12
CA VAL A 153 19.72 -1.37 1.52
C VAL A 153 20.54 -1.36 2.82
N LYS A 154 21.58 -0.50 2.92
CA LYS A 154 22.40 -0.41 4.14
C LYS A 154 21.59 -0.09 5.39
N ALA A 155 20.70 0.89 5.33
CA ALA A 155 19.88 1.29 6.47
C ALA A 155 18.88 0.18 6.85
N ALA A 156 18.21 -0.43 5.86
CA ALA A 156 17.29 -1.54 6.09
C ALA A 156 17.99 -2.70 6.81
N GLU A 157 19.18 -3.09 6.36
CA GLU A 157 19.98 -4.15 6.98
C GLU A 157 20.49 -3.75 8.38
N ALA A 158 21.06 -2.55 8.52
CA ALA A 158 21.60 -2.05 9.79
C ALA A 158 20.54 -1.97 10.90
N LYS A 159 19.31 -1.61 10.55
CA LYS A 159 18.17 -1.51 11.48
C LYS A 159 17.32 -2.78 11.55
N ARG A 160 17.60 -3.79 10.71
CA ARG A 160 16.72 -4.96 10.47
C ARG A 160 15.26 -4.53 10.26
N SER A 161 15.03 -3.67 9.27
CA SER A 161 13.73 -3.10 8.94
C SER A 161 13.30 -3.52 7.53
N PRO A 162 12.03 -3.90 7.31
CA PRO A 162 11.48 -4.05 5.98
C PRO A 162 11.11 -2.66 5.41
N LEU A 163 11.65 -2.34 4.23
CA LEU A 163 11.35 -1.12 3.47
C LEU A 163 10.80 -1.47 2.09
N ILE A 164 10.14 -0.51 1.46
CA ILE A 164 9.82 -0.56 0.03
C ILE A 164 10.49 0.63 -0.64
N LEU A 165 11.11 0.36 -1.79
CA LEU A 165 11.79 1.36 -2.61
C LEU A 165 10.82 1.82 -3.69
N LEU A 166 10.47 3.11 -3.69
CA LEU A 166 9.54 3.70 -4.64
C LEU A 166 10.32 4.36 -5.80
N LEU A 167 9.74 4.39 -7.01
CA LEU A 167 10.22 5.15 -8.17
C LEU A 167 9.02 5.84 -8.84
N PHE A 168 9.20 7.03 -9.43
CA PHE A 168 8.13 7.69 -10.22
C PHE A 168 8.18 7.36 -11.73
N PRO A 169 7.03 7.46 -12.43
CA PRO A 169 6.94 7.41 -13.88
C PRO A 169 7.87 8.37 -14.61
N SER A 170 8.24 9.51 -14.00
CA SER A 170 9.21 10.46 -14.55
C SER A 170 10.65 9.96 -14.48
N THR A 171 11.05 9.40 -13.33
CA THR A 171 12.33 8.72 -13.16
C THR A 171 12.53 7.63 -14.22
N LEU A 172 11.46 6.89 -14.55
CA LEU A 172 11.49 5.88 -15.61
C LEU A 172 11.53 6.46 -17.03
N ARG A 173 10.98 7.65 -17.28
CA ARG A 173 11.13 8.36 -18.58
C ARG A 173 12.57 8.84 -18.78
N GLN A 174 13.28 9.22 -17.71
CA GLN A 174 14.66 9.69 -17.74
C GLN A 174 15.67 8.53 -17.76
N LEU A 175 15.49 7.51 -16.90
CA LEU A 175 16.42 6.41 -16.68
C LEU A 175 15.69 5.05 -16.52
N PRO A 176 15.15 4.45 -17.60
CA PRO A 176 14.41 3.18 -17.54
C PRO A 176 15.20 2.01 -16.92
N THR A 177 16.54 2.07 -16.98
CA THR A 177 17.43 1.06 -16.39
C THR A 177 17.48 1.11 -14.86
N LEU A 178 17.03 2.19 -14.21
CA LEU A 178 17.06 2.30 -12.75
C LEU A 178 16.17 1.25 -12.08
N ALA A 179 15.01 0.92 -12.64
CA ALA A 179 14.14 -0.14 -12.12
C ALA A 179 14.87 -1.50 -12.03
N TRP A 180 15.76 -1.81 -12.98
CA TRP A 180 16.57 -3.02 -12.96
C TRP A 180 17.71 -2.95 -11.92
N ALA A 181 18.34 -1.79 -11.75
CA ALA A 181 19.35 -1.58 -10.71
C ALA A 181 18.73 -1.65 -9.30
N ALA A 182 17.58 -1.01 -9.09
CA ALA A 182 16.81 -1.06 -7.84
C ALA A 182 16.38 -2.50 -7.53
N SER A 183 15.77 -3.20 -8.51
CA SER A 183 15.34 -4.59 -8.33
C SER A 183 16.51 -5.55 -8.04
N ALA A 184 17.71 -5.29 -8.59
CA ALA A 184 18.91 -6.03 -8.25
C ALA A 184 19.42 -5.72 -6.82
N ALA A 185 19.38 -4.45 -6.40
CA ALA A 185 19.76 -4.03 -5.05
C ALA A 185 18.86 -4.65 -3.98
N ILE A 186 17.53 -4.53 -4.12
CA ILE A 186 16.59 -5.11 -3.13
C ILE A 186 16.68 -6.64 -3.06
N LYS A 187 16.95 -7.32 -4.19
CA LYS A 187 17.13 -8.78 -4.25
C LYS A 187 18.51 -9.26 -3.76
N SER A 188 19.41 -8.33 -3.40
CA SER A 188 20.69 -8.62 -2.75
C SER A 188 20.69 -8.40 -1.23
N ALA A 189 19.64 -7.78 -0.68
CA ALA A 189 19.53 -7.47 0.73
C ALA A 189 19.21 -8.70 1.59
N THR A 190 19.63 -8.66 2.85
CA THR A 190 19.36 -9.69 3.87
C THR A 190 18.07 -9.47 4.67
N VAL A 191 17.27 -8.46 4.30
CA VAL A 191 15.98 -8.08 4.91
C VAL A 191 14.89 -7.97 3.82
N PRO A 192 13.58 -8.09 4.16
CA PRO A 192 12.50 -7.99 3.17
C PRO A 192 12.45 -6.60 2.54
N LEU A 193 12.73 -6.53 1.23
CA LEU A 193 12.64 -5.31 0.42
C LEU A 193 11.85 -5.59 -0.87
N SER A 194 11.03 -4.62 -1.30
CA SER A 194 10.31 -4.68 -2.58
C SER A 194 10.34 -3.35 -3.35
N LEU A 195 10.04 -3.40 -4.65
CA LEU A 195 10.11 -2.27 -5.58
C LEU A 195 8.71 -1.82 -6.00
N HIS A 196 8.39 -0.55 -5.78
CA HIS A 196 7.08 0.05 -6.02
C HIS A 196 7.14 1.17 -7.08
N LEU A 197 6.16 1.23 -7.98
CA LEU A 197 5.96 2.39 -8.87
C LEU A 197 4.91 3.30 -8.25
N ASP A 198 5.33 4.46 -7.77
CA ASP A 198 4.47 5.43 -7.09
C ASP A 198 3.74 6.33 -8.10
N HIS A 199 2.56 6.87 -7.74
CA HIS A 199 1.72 7.77 -8.55
C HIS A 199 1.71 7.50 -10.08
N ALA A 200 1.38 6.28 -10.50
CA ALA A 200 1.27 5.96 -11.92
C ALA A 200 -0.08 6.42 -12.49
N GLN A 201 -0.06 7.51 -13.26
CA GLN A 201 -1.26 8.21 -13.74
C GLN A 201 -1.69 7.89 -15.20
N ASP A 202 -0.84 7.26 -16.02
CA ASP A 202 -1.18 6.88 -17.41
C ASP A 202 -1.39 5.36 -17.56
N VAL A 203 -2.60 4.97 -17.97
CA VAL A 203 -3.02 3.56 -18.14
C VAL A 203 -2.13 2.80 -19.13
N SER A 204 -1.69 3.44 -20.22
CA SER A 204 -0.84 2.81 -21.24
C SER A 204 0.60 2.64 -20.77
N GLN A 205 1.11 3.61 -19.99
CA GLN A 205 2.42 3.52 -19.34
C GLN A 205 2.43 2.43 -18.27
N ILE A 206 1.39 2.35 -17.42
CA ILE A 206 1.23 1.28 -16.43
C ILE A 206 1.24 -0.08 -17.12
N GLU A 207 0.41 -0.26 -18.15
CA GLU A 207 0.40 -1.49 -18.94
C GLU A 207 1.77 -1.86 -19.53
N GLU A 208 2.58 -0.89 -19.99
CA GLU A 208 3.92 -1.15 -20.50
C GLU A 208 4.90 -1.52 -19.39
N ILE A 209 4.88 -0.82 -18.25
CA ILE A 209 5.72 -1.10 -17.09
C ILE A 209 5.41 -2.50 -16.55
N VAL A 210 4.12 -2.81 -16.34
CA VAL A 210 3.60 -4.14 -15.93
C VAL A 210 4.04 -5.25 -16.90
N ARG A 211 4.23 -4.94 -18.19
CA ARG A 211 4.74 -5.88 -19.20
C ARG A 211 6.26 -6.07 -19.17
N THR A 212 7.04 -5.07 -18.75
CA THR A 212 8.47 -4.95 -19.12
C THR A 212 9.46 -4.70 -17.98
N LEU A 213 9.02 -4.22 -16.81
CA LEU A 213 9.92 -3.83 -15.71
C LEU A 213 9.65 -4.65 -14.42
N PRO A 214 10.66 -4.79 -13.54
CA PRO A 214 10.64 -5.77 -12.44
C PRO A 214 10.09 -5.20 -11.13
N PHE A 215 8.92 -4.54 -11.19
CA PHE A 215 8.19 -4.03 -10.03
C PHE A 215 7.44 -5.15 -9.31
N ASP A 216 7.37 -5.05 -7.98
CA ASP A 216 6.63 -5.96 -7.11
C ASP A 216 5.26 -5.37 -6.73
N SER A 217 5.13 -4.03 -6.72
CA SER A 217 3.84 -3.32 -6.57
C SER A 217 3.76 -2.02 -7.38
N ILE A 218 2.55 -1.51 -7.61
CA ILE A 218 2.30 -0.25 -8.36
C ILE A 218 1.12 0.51 -7.73
N MET A 219 1.26 1.82 -7.53
CA MET A 219 0.14 2.73 -7.31
C MET A 219 -0.52 3.12 -8.64
N VAL A 220 -1.77 2.73 -8.81
CA VAL A 220 -2.66 3.15 -9.89
C VAL A 220 -3.36 4.42 -9.46
N ASP A 221 -2.73 5.57 -9.73
CA ASP A 221 -3.26 6.88 -9.37
C ASP A 221 -4.20 7.41 -10.46
N MET A 222 -5.50 7.28 -10.22
CA MET A 222 -6.55 7.78 -11.09
C MET A 222 -7.40 8.88 -10.40
N SER A 223 -6.86 9.51 -9.34
CA SER A 223 -7.50 10.57 -8.52
C SER A 223 -7.96 11.80 -9.30
N HIS A 224 -7.31 12.06 -10.44
CA HIS A 224 -7.61 13.16 -11.35
C HIS A 224 -8.89 12.93 -12.20
N TYR A 225 -9.43 11.71 -12.25
CA TYR A 225 -10.74 11.42 -12.84
C TYR A 225 -11.90 11.64 -11.84
N ASP A 226 -13.14 11.38 -12.26
CA ASP A 226 -14.25 11.18 -11.31
C ASP A 226 -14.17 9.80 -10.64
N HIS A 227 -14.93 9.60 -9.56
CA HIS A 227 -14.89 8.36 -8.76
C HIS A 227 -15.21 7.10 -9.57
N GLU A 228 -16.20 7.15 -10.47
CA GLU A 228 -16.65 5.95 -11.19
C GLU A 228 -15.69 5.62 -12.34
N GLU A 229 -15.07 6.64 -12.98
CA GLU A 229 -13.99 6.43 -13.97
C GLU A 229 -12.66 6.01 -13.32
N ASN A 230 -12.27 6.57 -12.18
CA ASN A 230 -11.13 6.10 -11.36
C ASN A 230 -11.33 4.61 -11.01
N LEU A 231 -12.44 4.29 -10.33
CA LEU A 231 -12.75 2.93 -9.90
C LEU A 231 -12.74 1.93 -11.06
N ALA A 232 -13.24 2.32 -12.23
CA ALA A 232 -13.26 1.47 -13.42
C ALA A 232 -11.86 1.20 -14.00
N LYS A 233 -10.98 2.22 -14.08
CA LYS A 233 -9.58 2.04 -14.52
C LYS A 233 -8.81 1.20 -13.52
N THR A 234 -8.93 1.54 -12.24
CA THR A 234 -8.28 0.84 -11.12
C THR A 234 -8.65 -0.64 -11.12
N ALA A 235 -9.94 -1.00 -11.12
CA ALA A 235 -10.37 -2.41 -11.14
C ALA A 235 -9.89 -3.19 -12.38
N ALA A 236 -9.74 -2.53 -13.54
CA ALA A 236 -9.20 -3.17 -14.74
C ALA A 236 -7.68 -3.41 -14.63
N LEU A 237 -6.94 -2.44 -14.10
CA LEU A 237 -5.49 -2.52 -13.89
C LEU A 237 -5.12 -3.49 -12.74
N THR A 238 -5.85 -3.48 -11.62
CA THR A 238 -5.73 -4.46 -10.52
C THR A 238 -5.69 -5.89 -11.07
N LYS A 239 -6.68 -6.26 -11.87
CA LYS A 239 -6.75 -7.60 -12.49
C LYS A 239 -5.55 -7.90 -13.38
N SER A 240 -5.07 -6.93 -14.17
CA SER A 240 -3.93 -7.09 -15.08
C SER A 240 -2.60 -7.32 -14.33
N CYS A 241 -2.44 -6.65 -13.19
CA CYS A 241 -1.25 -6.72 -12.34
C CYS A 241 -1.25 -7.98 -11.46
N HIS A 242 -2.41 -8.34 -10.90
CA HIS A 242 -2.62 -9.60 -10.18
C HIS A 242 -2.35 -10.83 -11.05
N GLU A 243 -2.66 -10.79 -12.35
CA GLU A 243 -2.31 -11.86 -13.32
C GLU A 243 -0.78 -12.03 -13.51
N ARG A 244 0.04 -11.12 -12.97
CA ARG A 244 1.50 -11.14 -12.96
C ARG A 244 2.12 -11.25 -11.56
N GLY A 245 1.31 -11.25 -10.51
CA GLY A 245 1.78 -11.24 -9.12
C GLY A 245 2.26 -9.87 -8.61
N ILE A 246 1.87 -8.78 -9.29
CA ILE A 246 2.18 -7.40 -8.88
C ILE A 246 1.02 -6.89 -8.02
N ALA A 247 1.30 -6.47 -6.78
CA ALA A 247 0.30 -5.89 -5.87
C ALA A 247 -0.07 -4.46 -6.28
N ILE A 248 -1.31 -4.05 -6.02
CA ILE A 248 -1.85 -2.77 -6.49
C ILE A 248 -2.33 -1.89 -5.34
N GLU A 249 -1.87 -0.64 -5.42
CA GLU A 249 -2.31 0.46 -4.60
C GLU A 249 -3.19 1.41 -5.40
N ALA A 250 -4.12 2.11 -4.75
CA ALA A 250 -4.92 3.15 -5.40
C ALA A 250 -5.32 4.27 -4.43
N GLU A 251 -5.40 5.48 -4.96
CA GLU A 251 -5.92 6.64 -4.24
C GLU A 251 -7.45 6.70 -4.28
N SER A 252 -8.05 6.99 -3.13
CA SER A 252 -9.48 7.11 -2.93
C SER A 252 -9.86 8.51 -2.47
N GLY A 253 -10.75 9.17 -3.24
CA GLY A 253 -10.98 10.60 -3.13
C GLY A 253 -10.00 11.38 -4.02
N ARG A 254 -9.46 12.48 -3.51
CA ARG A 254 -8.36 13.25 -4.12
C ARG A 254 -7.52 13.94 -3.06
N ILE A 255 -6.21 13.72 -3.10
CA ILE A 255 -5.17 14.46 -2.40
C ILE A 255 -4.79 15.65 -3.28
N ASN A 256 -4.72 16.86 -2.72
CA ASN A 256 -4.42 18.08 -3.48
C ASN A 256 -2.93 18.44 -3.45
N GLY A 257 -2.53 19.36 -4.34
CA GLY A 257 -1.16 19.83 -4.49
C GLY A 257 -0.38 19.05 -5.55
N GLY A 258 0.94 19.01 -5.39
CA GLY A 258 1.89 18.32 -6.28
C GLY A 258 3.31 18.41 -5.71
N GLU A 259 4.18 17.49 -6.12
CA GLU A 259 5.60 17.46 -5.77
C GLU A 259 6.40 16.85 -6.93
N ASP A 260 7.74 16.90 -6.88
CA ASP A 260 8.64 16.38 -7.91
C ASP A 260 8.23 14.96 -8.37
N GLY A 261 7.66 14.84 -9.58
CA GLY A 261 7.21 13.58 -10.19
C GLY A 261 5.71 13.28 -10.12
N ILE A 262 4.95 14.07 -9.36
CA ILE A 262 3.48 14.02 -9.27
C ILE A 262 2.89 15.27 -9.94
N ALA A 263 1.93 15.10 -10.84
CA ALA A 263 1.28 16.22 -11.51
C ALA A 263 0.44 17.06 -10.53
N ASP A 264 0.63 18.38 -10.52
CA ASP A 264 -0.15 19.31 -9.71
C ASP A 264 -1.64 19.28 -10.07
N THR A 265 -2.48 19.06 -9.06
CA THR A 265 -3.95 19.10 -9.15
C THR A 265 -4.53 20.45 -9.63
N GLY A 266 -3.81 21.57 -9.49
CA GLY A 266 -4.24 22.89 -9.96
C GLY A 266 -5.56 23.36 -9.31
N ASP A 267 -6.53 23.75 -10.13
CA ASP A 267 -7.85 24.25 -9.67
C ASP A 267 -8.82 23.14 -9.18
N LEU A 268 -8.38 21.87 -9.09
CA LEU A 268 -9.25 20.77 -8.64
C LEU A 268 -9.52 20.85 -7.13
N GLU A 269 -10.78 20.67 -6.72
CA GLU A 269 -11.14 20.57 -5.30
C GLU A 269 -10.66 19.24 -4.68
N ALA A 270 -10.20 19.33 -3.42
CA ALA A 270 -9.81 18.18 -2.60
C ALA A 270 -11.05 17.36 -2.20
N LEU A 271 -10.97 16.04 -2.33
CA LEU A 271 -12.08 15.14 -2.06
C LEU A 271 -11.67 14.16 -0.97
N PHE A 272 -12.08 14.42 0.28
CA PHE A 272 -11.85 13.51 1.39
C PHE A 272 -12.49 12.15 1.14
N THR A 273 -11.75 11.06 1.41
CA THR A 273 -12.25 9.69 1.24
C THR A 273 -13.53 9.46 2.03
N THR A 274 -14.53 8.88 1.37
CA THR A 274 -15.81 8.49 1.98
C THR A 274 -15.92 6.99 2.23
N PRO A 275 -16.75 6.55 3.19
CA PRO A 275 -17.06 5.14 3.40
C PRO A 275 -17.63 4.40 2.18
N LYS A 276 -18.16 5.10 1.15
CA LYS A 276 -18.53 4.48 -0.13
C LYS A 276 -17.27 4.10 -0.89
N GLU A 277 -16.35 5.05 -1.09
CA GLU A 277 -15.11 4.83 -1.83
C GLU A 277 -14.31 3.67 -1.24
N VAL A 278 -14.05 3.66 0.08
CA VAL A 278 -13.31 2.57 0.75
C VAL A 278 -13.87 1.20 0.38
N GLU A 279 -15.19 1.00 0.47
CA GLU A 279 -15.81 -0.28 0.15
C GLU A 279 -15.85 -0.55 -1.36
N ASP A 280 -15.90 0.47 -2.23
CA ASP A 280 -15.83 0.32 -3.69
C ASP A 280 -14.42 -0.06 -4.17
N PHE A 281 -13.38 0.59 -3.67
CA PHE A 281 -11.98 0.26 -3.95
C PHE A 281 -11.61 -1.13 -3.42
N LEU A 282 -12.06 -1.52 -2.22
CA LEU A 282 -11.91 -2.90 -1.73
C LEU A 282 -12.71 -3.93 -2.55
N LYS A 283 -13.73 -3.52 -3.34
CA LYS A 283 -14.40 -4.36 -4.34
C LYS A 283 -13.68 -4.40 -5.70
N ALA A 284 -12.88 -3.38 -6.04
CA ALA A 284 -11.95 -3.42 -7.16
C ALA A 284 -10.80 -4.41 -6.93
N GLY A 285 -10.50 -4.69 -5.65
CA GLY A 285 -9.56 -5.74 -5.21
C GLY A 285 -8.12 -5.24 -5.02
N ILE A 286 -7.95 -3.96 -4.74
CA ILE A 286 -6.63 -3.38 -4.41
C ILE A 286 -6.07 -3.99 -3.13
N ASP A 287 -4.74 -4.05 -3.04
CA ASP A 287 -3.99 -4.61 -1.90
C ASP A 287 -3.60 -3.52 -0.90
N ILE A 288 -3.52 -2.26 -1.34
CA ILE A 288 -3.17 -1.08 -0.52
C ILE A 288 -4.11 0.08 -0.88
N LEU A 289 -4.62 0.81 0.12
CA LEU A 289 -5.50 1.97 -0.05
C LEU A 289 -4.80 3.24 0.43
N ALA A 290 -4.64 4.24 -0.45
CA ALA A 290 -4.27 5.60 -0.08
C ALA A 290 -5.54 6.45 0.11
N PRO A 291 -5.81 7.00 1.32
CA PRO A 291 -6.97 7.85 1.57
C PRO A 291 -6.59 9.33 1.64
N SER A 292 -7.41 10.18 1.02
CA SER A 292 -7.42 11.62 1.27
C SER A 292 -8.06 11.93 2.63
N VAL A 293 -7.23 12.32 3.59
CA VAL A 293 -7.59 12.63 4.98
C VAL A 293 -7.21 14.06 5.40
N GLY A 294 -7.03 14.97 4.43
CA GLY A 294 -6.53 16.34 4.66
C GLY A 294 -5.02 16.47 4.50
N ASN A 295 -4.36 15.40 4.06
CA ASN A 295 -3.01 15.41 3.53
C ASN A 295 -2.96 16.08 2.13
N ILE A 296 -1.78 16.58 1.74
CA ILE A 296 -1.51 17.20 0.43
C ILE A 296 -0.12 16.81 -0.08
N HIS A 297 0.07 16.80 -1.39
CA HIS A 297 1.39 16.69 -2.02
C HIS A 297 2.10 18.06 -2.05
N GLY A 298 3.41 18.04 -1.89
CA GLY A 298 4.24 19.26 -1.80
C GLY A 298 4.35 19.81 -0.37
N ASP A 299 4.66 21.11 -0.28
CA ASP A 299 4.91 21.80 0.99
C ASP A 299 3.62 22.27 1.68
N TYR A 300 3.58 22.07 3.00
CA TYR A 300 2.52 22.62 3.84
C TYR A 300 2.75 24.11 4.10
N GLY A 301 1.69 24.90 3.94
CA GLY A 301 1.70 26.32 4.33
C GLY A 301 1.94 26.53 5.84
N PRO A 302 2.10 27.78 6.31
CA PRO A 302 2.54 28.12 7.68
C PRO A 302 1.71 27.62 8.89
N LYS A 303 0.67 26.82 8.64
CA LYS A 303 -0.10 26.08 9.64
C LYS A 303 0.46 24.68 9.95
N GLY A 304 1.21 24.08 9.02
CA GLY A 304 1.52 22.64 9.03
C GLY A 304 0.33 21.74 8.66
N PRO A 305 0.44 20.41 8.84
CA PRO A 305 -0.61 19.45 8.48
C PRO A 305 -1.86 19.51 9.36
N GLU A 306 -3.03 19.71 8.74
CA GLU A 306 -4.36 19.70 9.40
C GLU A 306 -5.13 18.39 9.07
N LEU A 307 -4.69 17.26 9.64
CA LEU A 307 -5.17 15.90 9.29
C LEU A 307 -6.43 15.44 10.06
N ASP A 308 -7.36 14.78 9.36
CA ASP A 308 -8.55 14.11 9.91
C ASP A 308 -8.19 12.68 10.40
N LEU A 309 -7.44 12.60 11.50
CA LEU A 309 -7.03 11.33 12.13
C LEU A 309 -8.23 10.45 12.56
N ALA A 310 -9.38 11.08 12.85
CA ALA A 310 -10.61 10.36 13.18
C ALA A 310 -11.18 9.63 11.95
N ARG A 311 -11.13 10.25 10.76
CA ARG A 311 -11.41 9.57 9.49
C ARG A 311 -10.39 8.47 9.21
N LEU A 312 -9.09 8.72 9.39
CA LEU A 312 -8.05 7.71 9.14
C LEU A 312 -8.32 6.42 9.93
N SER A 313 -8.61 6.53 11.24
CA SER A 313 -8.98 5.37 12.06
C SER A 313 -10.36 4.76 11.71
N SER A 314 -11.32 5.57 11.26
CA SER A 314 -12.61 5.07 10.75
C SER A 314 -12.44 4.25 9.46
N ILE A 315 -11.50 4.65 8.60
CA ILE A 315 -11.14 3.93 7.36
C ILE A 315 -10.45 2.61 7.71
N ASP A 316 -9.46 2.59 8.60
CA ASP A 316 -8.84 1.33 9.08
C ASP A 316 -9.88 0.33 9.64
N GLN A 317 -10.75 0.81 10.54
CA GLN A 317 -11.85 0.02 11.10
C GLN A 317 -12.89 -0.44 10.06
N GLN A 318 -12.91 0.15 8.86
CA GLN A 318 -13.69 -0.31 7.72
C GLN A 318 -12.90 -1.27 6.82
N VAL A 319 -11.62 -1.02 6.56
CA VAL A 319 -10.73 -1.87 5.77
C VAL A 319 -10.56 -3.24 6.43
N ARG A 320 -10.26 -3.28 7.73
CA ARG A 320 -10.15 -4.50 8.56
C ARG A 320 -9.13 -5.51 8.01
N GLY A 321 -7.96 -5.02 7.61
CA GLY A 321 -6.90 -5.84 7.01
C GLY A 321 -7.27 -6.49 5.66
N ARG A 322 -8.31 -6.00 4.96
CA ARG A 322 -8.61 -6.41 3.57
C ARG A 322 -7.64 -5.81 2.54
N ALA A 323 -6.98 -4.73 2.92
CA ALA A 323 -5.87 -4.07 2.26
C ALA A 323 -4.97 -3.47 3.37
N ALA A 324 -3.74 -3.08 3.04
CA ALA A 324 -2.97 -2.15 3.86
C ALA A 324 -3.51 -0.71 3.68
N MET A 325 -3.23 0.18 4.62
CA MET A 325 -3.53 1.61 4.48
C MET A 325 -2.23 2.39 4.31
N ALA A 326 -2.16 3.19 3.26
CA ALA A 326 -1.04 4.07 2.95
C ALA A 326 -1.30 5.50 3.43
N LEU A 327 -0.25 6.31 3.44
CA LEU A 327 -0.31 7.72 3.81
C LEU A 327 0.66 8.51 2.94
N HIS A 328 0.12 9.42 2.14
CA HIS A 328 0.83 10.19 1.12
C HIS A 328 0.97 11.65 1.54
N GLY A 329 1.93 12.36 0.96
CA GLY A 329 2.09 13.80 1.21
C GLY A 329 2.62 14.11 2.62
N THR A 330 3.70 13.46 3.05
CA THR A 330 4.22 13.61 4.42
C THR A 330 5.26 14.72 4.58
N ASN A 331 5.46 15.59 3.58
CA ASN A 331 6.70 16.36 3.41
C ASN A 331 7.09 17.32 4.56
N ASP A 332 6.13 17.78 5.37
CA ASP A 332 6.38 18.57 6.58
C ASP A 332 5.83 17.91 7.87
N PHE A 333 5.75 16.58 7.90
CA PHE A 333 5.30 15.84 9.08
C PHE A 333 6.38 15.81 10.16
N THR A 334 6.01 16.10 11.40
CA THR A 334 6.88 15.84 12.55
C THR A 334 6.83 14.36 12.93
N ALA A 335 7.78 13.91 13.77
CA ALA A 335 7.80 12.54 14.28
C ALA A 335 6.50 12.18 15.03
N GLU A 336 5.91 13.15 15.74
CA GLU A 336 4.65 13.03 16.47
C GLU A 336 3.47 12.85 15.51
N ILE A 337 3.37 13.67 14.45
CA ILE A 337 2.31 13.56 13.43
C ILE A 337 2.38 12.20 12.75
N MET A 338 3.58 11.75 12.35
CA MET A 338 3.80 10.45 11.74
C MET A 338 3.36 9.31 12.67
N GLN A 339 3.77 9.37 13.94
CA GLN A 339 3.37 8.42 14.98
C GLN A 339 1.85 8.40 15.24
N ASP A 340 1.19 9.55 15.24
CA ASP A 340 -0.26 9.62 15.43
C ASP A 340 -1.04 9.06 14.23
N CYS A 341 -0.49 9.16 13.01
CA CYS A 341 -1.06 8.49 11.84
C CYS A 341 -0.91 6.95 11.90
N ILE A 342 0.22 6.44 12.38
CA ILE A 342 0.46 4.99 12.59
C ILE A 342 -0.48 4.44 13.69
N LYS A 343 -0.70 5.20 14.77
CA LYS A 343 -1.70 4.88 15.81
C LYS A 343 -3.12 4.87 15.24
N ALA A 344 -3.43 5.79 14.33
CA ALA A 344 -4.70 5.85 13.60
C ALA A 344 -4.83 4.81 12.46
N GLY A 345 -3.83 3.95 12.24
CA GLY A 345 -3.92 2.77 11.37
C GLY A 345 -3.09 2.81 10.08
N ALA A 346 -2.35 3.89 9.80
CA ALA A 346 -1.45 3.91 8.65
C ALA A 346 -0.36 2.83 8.79
N VAL A 347 -0.14 2.06 7.73
CA VAL A 347 0.86 0.98 7.65
C VAL A 347 1.97 1.38 6.70
N LYS A 348 1.63 1.73 5.45
CA LYS A 348 2.54 2.33 4.45
C LYS A 348 2.61 3.84 4.64
N LEU A 349 3.79 4.43 4.47
CA LEU A 349 4.05 5.86 4.70
C LEU A 349 4.96 6.38 3.58
N ASN A 350 4.47 7.21 2.66
CA ASN A 350 5.31 7.75 1.59
C ASN A 350 6.10 8.95 2.11
N VAL A 351 7.35 8.71 2.51
CA VAL A 351 8.29 9.72 2.99
C VAL A 351 9.14 10.21 1.82
N ASN A 352 9.26 11.52 1.57
CA ASN A 352 10.03 12.05 0.43
C ASN A 352 11.03 13.16 0.80
N LYS A 353 10.58 14.43 0.81
CA LYS A 353 11.39 15.62 1.14
C LYS A 353 12.18 15.43 2.44
N LEU A 354 11.50 14.90 3.46
CA LEU A 354 12.02 14.62 4.80
C LEU A 354 13.32 13.77 4.84
N LEU A 355 13.62 13.03 3.77
CA LEU A 355 14.84 12.24 3.64
C LEU A 355 15.84 12.90 2.69
N LEU A 356 15.38 13.41 1.55
CA LEU A 356 16.27 13.94 0.51
C LEU A 356 16.75 15.37 0.77
N GLU A 357 16.07 16.15 1.61
CA GLU A 357 16.49 17.53 1.94
C GLU A 357 17.88 17.57 2.57
N VAL A 358 18.23 16.65 3.48
CA VAL A 358 19.57 16.61 4.09
C VAL A 358 20.66 16.27 3.07
N TRP A 359 20.35 15.43 2.07
CA TRP A 359 21.23 15.12 0.94
C TRP A 359 21.38 16.33 0.01
N HIS A 360 20.28 17.01 -0.35
CA HIS A 360 20.31 18.20 -1.20
C HIS A 360 21.07 19.36 -0.55
N VAL A 361 20.85 19.64 0.74
CA VAL A 361 21.60 20.65 1.52
C VAL A 361 23.08 20.29 1.57
N HIS A 362 23.43 19.04 1.87
CA HIS A 362 24.82 18.57 1.87
C HIS A 362 25.48 18.75 0.49
N LEU A 363 24.84 18.32 -0.60
CA LEU A 363 25.37 18.46 -1.96
C LEU A 363 25.61 19.92 -2.36
N LYS A 364 24.72 20.83 -1.93
CA LYS A 364 24.77 22.27 -2.20
C LYS A 364 25.90 22.94 -1.44
N ASP A 365 25.97 22.78 -0.12
CA ASP A 365 26.96 23.45 0.73
C ASP A 365 28.37 22.90 0.48
N ASN A 366 28.47 21.60 0.18
CA ASN A 366 29.72 20.93 -0.16
C ASN A 366 30.03 20.90 -1.67
N ALA A 367 29.36 21.70 -2.51
CA ALA A 367 29.60 21.77 -3.97
C ALA A 367 31.04 22.19 -4.35
N HIS A 368 31.84 22.65 -3.39
CA HIS A 368 33.26 22.96 -3.52
C HIS A 368 34.19 21.73 -3.37
N LYS A 369 33.68 20.57 -2.91
CA LYS A 369 34.45 19.34 -2.72
C LYS A 369 34.50 18.47 -3.99
N PRO A 370 35.48 17.55 -4.12
CA PRO A 370 35.49 16.53 -5.18
C PRO A 370 34.21 15.67 -5.15
N LEU A 371 33.70 15.30 -6.34
CA LEU A 371 32.41 14.61 -6.48
C LEU A 371 32.31 13.33 -5.63
N MET A 372 33.34 12.47 -5.67
CA MET A 372 33.35 11.21 -4.90
C MET A 372 33.26 11.47 -3.39
N GLN A 373 34.17 12.29 -2.83
CA GLN A 373 34.16 12.65 -1.42
C GLN A 373 32.79 13.21 -0.99
N ARG A 374 32.21 14.11 -1.79
CA ARG A 374 30.90 14.69 -1.50
C ARG A 374 29.78 13.63 -1.52
N GLY A 375 29.84 12.66 -2.44
CA GLY A 375 28.91 11.54 -2.51
C GLY A 375 29.07 10.57 -1.33
N ASP A 376 30.30 10.22 -0.98
CA ASP A 376 30.64 9.34 0.15
C ASP A 376 30.15 9.94 1.49
N GLU A 377 30.46 11.22 1.75
CA GLU A 377 29.95 11.98 2.91
C GLU A 377 28.41 12.07 2.89
N GLY A 378 27.80 12.19 1.71
CA GLY A 378 26.35 12.26 1.54
C GLY A 378 25.66 10.92 1.83
N ILE A 379 26.30 9.80 1.50
CA ILE A 379 25.80 8.44 1.79
C ILE A 379 25.67 8.26 3.31
N GLU A 380 26.64 8.71 4.09
CA GLU A 380 26.60 8.63 5.56
C GLU A 380 25.47 9.50 6.14
N ILE A 381 25.30 10.73 5.64
CA ILE A 381 24.24 11.66 6.08
C ILE A 381 22.85 11.12 5.76
N LEU A 382 22.63 10.67 4.51
CA LEU A 382 21.34 10.14 4.08
C LEU A 382 21.04 8.80 4.77
N GLN A 383 22.04 7.94 5.00
CA GLN A 383 21.84 6.70 5.77
C GLN A 383 21.41 7.02 7.21
N ALA A 384 22.04 7.97 7.90
CA ALA A 384 21.65 8.35 9.25
C ALA A 384 20.19 8.88 9.31
N GLU A 385 19.73 9.60 8.29
CA GLU A 385 18.36 10.12 8.22
C GLU A 385 17.32 9.04 7.85
N VAL A 386 17.66 8.12 6.94
CA VAL A 386 16.87 6.92 6.64
C VAL A 386 16.76 6.03 7.89
N GLU A 387 17.85 5.82 8.63
CA GLU A 387 17.84 5.11 9.92
C GLU A 387 17.04 5.83 11.01
N ARG A 388 16.96 7.18 10.98
CA ARG A 388 16.15 7.99 11.90
C ARG A 388 14.65 7.78 11.65
N TRP A 389 14.22 7.81 10.39
CA TRP A 389 12.82 7.59 10.03
C TRP A 389 12.37 6.13 10.22
N ILE A 390 13.26 5.15 10.06
CA ILE A 390 13.00 3.75 10.44
C ILE A 390 12.61 3.62 11.91
N GLU A 391 13.30 4.31 12.82
CA GLU A 391 12.98 4.33 14.25
C GLU A 391 11.69 5.13 14.55
N ILE A 392 11.51 6.30 13.93
CA ILE A 392 10.32 7.15 14.11
C ILE A 392 9.04 6.45 13.66
N CYS A 393 9.10 5.71 12.55
CA CYS A 393 7.95 4.97 12.05
C CYS A 393 7.81 3.58 12.69
N GLY A 394 8.87 3.04 13.31
CA GLY A 394 8.82 1.86 14.20
C GLY A 394 9.17 0.51 13.56
N SER A 395 9.67 0.48 12.33
CA SER A 395 10.06 -0.76 11.61
C SER A 395 11.39 -1.37 12.08
N ALA A 396 12.12 -0.70 12.97
CA ALA A 396 13.38 -1.22 13.51
C ALA A 396 13.21 -2.61 14.14
N GLY A 397 14.02 -3.56 13.71
CA GLY A 397 14.04 -4.95 14.18
C GLY A 397 12.91 -5.86 13.68
N LYS A 398 12.08 -5.41 12.74
CA LYS A 398 10.92 -6.14 12.19
C LYS A 398 11.23 -7.11 11.04
N ALA A 399 12.46 -7.13 10.53
CA ALA A 399 12.94 -8.05 9.49
C ALA A 399 13.57 -9.35 10.04
#